data_AF-A0A949EU77-F1
#
_entry.id   AF-A0A949EU77-F1
#
_cell.length_a   1.000
_cell.length_b   1.000
_cell.length_c   1.000
_cell.angle_alpha   90.00
_cell.angle_beta   90.00
_cell.angle_gamma   90.00
#
_symmetry.space_group_name_H-M   'P 1'
#
loop_
_entity.id
_entity.type
_entity.pdbx_description
1 polymer ?
#
loop_
_entity_poly.entity_id
_entity_poly.type
_entity_poly.pdbx_seq_one_letter_code
_entity_poly.pdbx_strand_id
1 'polypeptide(L)'
;NPGHHPGFLPKFLKERGVNCIIAGGMGMRAKDLFSEAKIESILGVEGKVQDAIDKLLAGTLEGGESLCKPESGKGYGIDKSECDHGNHK
;
A
#
# COMPACT_ATOMS: atom_id res chain seq x y z
N ASN A 1 10.53 -16.82 -6.11
CA ASN A 1 9.87 -15.55 -5.76
C ASN A 1 10.94 -14.45 -5.83
N PRO A 2 11.03 -13.65 -6.91
CA PRO A 2 12.01 -12.58 -6.99
C PRO A 2 11.65 -11.54 -5.92
N GLY A 3 12.64 -11.12 -5.13
CA GLY A 3 12.47 -10.42 -3.85
C GLY A 3 11.59 -9.16 -3.88
N HIS A 4 11.03 -8.83 -2.72
CA HIS A 4 10.23 -7.62 -2.50
C HIS A 4 11.11 -6.37 -2.64
N HIS A 5 11.15 -5.77 -3.82
CA HIS A 5 11.86 -4.50 -4.05
C HIS A 5 10.99 -3.32 -3.56
N PRO A 6 11.34 -2.66 -2.45
CA PRO A 6 10.60 -1.47 -2.00
C PRO A 6 10.71 -0.38 -3.07
N GLY A 7 9.55 0.15 -3.50
CA GLY A 7 9.48 1.22 -4.51
C GLY A 7 9.26 0.76 -5.96
N PHE A 8 9.35 -0.54 -6.26
CA PHE A 8 9.02 -1.05 -7.61
C PHE A 8 7.53 -0.88 -7.92
N LEU A 9 6.67 -1.30 -6.98
CA LEU A 9 5.22 -1.37 -7.19
C LEU A 9 4.57 0.01 -7.46
N PRO A 10 4.88 1.09 -6.70
CA PRO A 10 4.39 2.44 -6.98
C PRO A 10 4.78 2.94 -8.37
N LYS A 11 6.05 2.77 -8.75
CA LYS A 11 6.55 3.22 -10.06
C LYS A 11 5.87 2.46 -11.20
N PHE A 12 5.73 1.14 -11.06
CA PHE A 12 5.05 0.29 -12.03
C PHE A 12 3.58 0.67 -12.23
N LEU A 13 2.86 0.93 -11.13
CA LEU A 13 1.45 1.35 -11.21
C LEU A 13 1.33 2.74 -11.82
N LYS A 14 2.25 3.65 -11.50
CA LYS A 14 2.28 5.00 -12.10
C LYS A 14 2.48 4.94 -13.61
N GLU A 15 3.38 4.08 -14.08
CA GLU A 15 3.65 3.88 -15.52
C GLU A 15 2.42 3.33 -16.26
N ARG A 16 1.57 2.57 -15.56
CA ARG A 16 0.27 2.10 -16.08
C ARG A 16 -0.85 3.14 -16.01
N GLY A 17 -0.57 4.36 -15.56
CA GLY A 17 -1.57 5.41 -15.44
C GLY A 17 -2.52 5.22 -14.26
N VAL A 18 -2.08 4.54 -13.20
CA VAL A 18 -2.86 4.44 -11.97
C VAL A 18 -2.73 5.73 -11.17
N ASN A 19 -3.88 6.28 -10.77
CA ASN A 19 -3.96 7.52 -9.99
C ASN A 19 -4.36 7.28 -8.54
N CYS A 20 -5.07 6.19 -8.25
CA CYS A 20 -5.60 5.89 -6.93
C CYS A 20 -5.53 4.37 -6.64
N ILE A 21 -5.32 4.01 -5.38
CA ILE A 21 -5.25 2.63 -4.89
C ILE A 21 -6.17 2.51 -3.68
N ILE A 22 -6.98 1.45 -3.66
CA ILE A 22 -7.88 1.13 -2.57
C ILE A 22 -7.34 -0.11 -1.84
N ALA A 23 -7.19 -0.03 -0.52
CA ALA A 23 -6.76 -1.13 0.32
C ALA A 23 -7.41 -1.09 1.71
N GLY A 24 -7.47 -2.24 2.40
CA GLY A 24 -7.87 -2.28 3.81
C GLY A 24 -6.81 -1.68 4.74
N GLY A 25 -5.53 -1.99 4.49
CA GLY A 25 -4.41 -1.48 5.26
C GLY A 25 -3.14 -1.37 4.42
N MET A 26 -2.26 -0.45 4.82
CA MET A 26 -0.98 -0.20 4.16
C MET A 26 0.04 0.23 5.20
N GLY A 27 1.23 -0.37 5.15
CA GLY A 27 2.33 0.04 6.04
C GLY A 27 2.81 1.47 5.73
N MET A 28 3.30 2.18 6.75
CA MET A 28 3.74 3.58 6.65
C MET A 28 4.68 3.81 5.45
N ARG A 29 5.71 2.97 5.31
CA ARG A 29 6.67 3.03 4.21
C ARG A 29 6.03 2.90 2.82
N ALA A 30 5.00 2.07 2.68
CA ALA A 30 4.30 1.95 1.39
C ALA A 30 3.46 3.20 1.11
N LYS A 31 2.79 3.75 2.13
CA LYS A 31 2.02 4.99 2.03
C LYS A 31 2.90 6.15 1.55
N ASP A 32 4.09 6.32 2.13
CA ASP A 32 5.06 7.32 1.70
C ASP A 32 5.44 7.12 0.23
N LEU A 33 5.82 5.89 -0.17
CA LEU A 33 6.22 5.61 -1.54
C LEU A 33 5.11 5.86 -2.58
N PHE A 34 3.85 5.57 -2.24
CA PHE A 34 2.71 5.86 -3.13
C PHE A 34 2.41 7.36 -3.19
N SER A 35 2.52 8.06 -2.07
CA SER A 35 2.39 9.52 -2.00
C SER A 35 3.47 10.21 -2.87
N GLU A 36 4.72 9.76 -2.76
CA GLU A 36 5.84 10.23 -3.61
C GLU A 36 5.58 9.97 -5.10
N ALA A 37 4.97 8.83 -5.43
CA ALA A 37 4.57 8.50 -6.80
C ALA A 37 3.34 9.29 -7.31
N LYS A 38 2.78 10.20 -6.50
CA LYS A 38 1.53 10.92 -6.77
C LYS A 38 0.39 9.95 -7.08
N ILE A 39 0.26 8.93 -6.24
CA ILE A 39 -0.84 7.96 -6.26
C ILE A 39 -1.60 8.11 -4.95
N GLU A 40 -2.90 8.38 -5.05
CA GLU A 40 -3.76 8.49 -3.88
C GLU A 40 -4.02 7.12 -3.26
N SER A 41 -3.94 7.03 -1.93
CA SER A 41 -4.17 5.77 -1.21
C SER A 41 -5.40 5.89 -0.32
N ILE A 42 -6.46 5.17 -0.67
CA ILE A 42 -7.69 5.05 0.11
C ILE A 42 -7.55 3.80 0.98
N LEU A 43 -7.42 4.00 2.29
CA LEU A 43 -7.20 2.95 3.28
C LEU A 43 -8.48 2.69 4.09
N GLY A 44 -8.56 1.58 4.82
CA GLY A 44 -9.73 1.26 5.65
C GLY A 44 -10.92 0.73 4.87
N VAL A 45 -10.72 0.29 3.62
CA VAL A 45 -11.79 -0.32 2.81
C VAL A 45 -11.78 -1.83 3.02
N GLU A 46 -12.90 -2.36 3.52
CA GLU A 46 -13.12 -3.77 3.80
C GLU A 46 -14.34 -4.28 3.03
N GLY A 47 -14.36 -5.57 2.71
CA GLY A 47 -15.51 -6.21 2.06
C GLY A 47 -15.29 -6.53 0.59
N LYS A 48 -16.35 -6.48 -0.21
CA LYS A 48 -16.32 -6.92 -1.62
C LYS A 48 -15.74 -5.83 -2.51
N VAL A 49 -14.89 -6.22 -3.46
CA VAL A 49 -14.31 -5.31 -4.46
C VAL A 49 -15.39 -4.56 -5.24
N GLN A 50 -16.51 -5.23 -5.55
CA GLN A 50 -17.63 -4.60 -6.26
C GLN A 50 -18.22 -3.41 -5.50
N ASP A 51 -18.32 -3.52 -4.17
CA ASP A 51 -18.86 -2.47 -3.31
C ASP A 51 -17.91 -1.27 -3.23
N ALA A 52 -16.59 -1.54 -3.16
CA ALA A 52 -15.57 -0.51 -3.21
C ALA A 52 -15.58 0.25 -4.56
N ILE A 53 -15.77 -0.46 -5.67
CA ILE A 53 -15.90 0.15 -7.00
C ILE A 53 -17.16 1.01 -7.06
N ASP A 54 -18.30 0.50 -6.59
CA ASP A 54 -19.58 1.23 -6.62
C ASP A 54 -19.51 2.53 -5.80
N LYS A 55 -18.97 2.47 -4.57
CA LYS A 55 -18.73 3.64 -3.72
C LYS A 55 -17.72 4.62 -4.32
N LEU A 56 -16.68 4.12 -4.99
CA LEU A 56 -15.71 4.98 -5.68
C LEU A 56 -16.39 5.75 -6.83
N LEU A 57 -17.21 5.06 -7.62
CA LEU A 57 -17.97 5.66 -8.71
C LEU A 57 -19.03 6.65 -8.20
N ALA A 58 -19.64 6.35 -7.05
CA ALA A 58 -20.59 7.24 -6.38
C ALA A 58 -19.93 8.44 -5.67
N GLY A 59 -18.59 8.46 -5.54
CA GLY A 59 -17.86 9.50 -4.81
C GLY A 59 -18.07 9.47 -3.29
N THR A 60 -18.59 8.37 -2.75
CA THR A 60 -18.90 8.17 -1.32
C THR A 60 -17.90 7.25 -0.62
N LEU A 61 -16.88 6.78 -1.34
CA LEU A 61 -15.83 5.95 -0.76
C LEU A 61 -14.92 6.80 0.13
N GLU A 62 -15.25 6.85 1.42
CA GLU A 62 -14.41 7.47 2.43
C GLU A 62 -13.34 6.47 2.91
N GLY A 63 -12.08 6.82 2.67
CA GLY A 63 -10.96 6.14 3.29
C GLY A 63 -10.85 6.51 4.76
N GLY A 64 -10.53 5.53 5.60
CA GLY A 64 -10.32 5.70 7.03
C GLY A 64 -8.86 5.61 7.46
N GLU A 65 -8.67 5.49 8.76
CA GLU A 65 -7.38 5.15 9.34
C GLU A 65 -6.93 3.77 8.82
N SER A 66 -5.63 3.61 8.57
CA SER A 66 -5.11 2.32 8.16
C SER A 66 -5.39 1.31 9.27
N LEU A 67 -5.99 0.17 8.94
CA LEU A 67 -6.33 -0.88 9.91
C LEU A 67 -5.09 -1.57 10.53
N CYS A 68 -3.89 -1.07 10.22
CA CYS A 68 -2.64 -1.47 10.84
C CYS A 68 -2.60 -1.04 12.32
N LYS A 69 -3.13 -1.89 13.20
CA LYS A 69 -2.90 -1.81 14.64
C LYS A 69 -1.45 -2.20 14.96
N PRO A 70 -0.71 -1.44 15.79
CA PRO A 70 0.67 -1.78 16.17
C PRO A 70 0.82 -2.99 17.11
N GLU A 71 -0.25 -3.71 17.48
CA GLU A 71 -0.20 -4.63 18.65
C GLU A 71 -0.50 -6.12 18.42
N SER A 72 -0.46 -6.69 17.20
CA SER A 72 -0.53 -8.17 17.07
C SER A 72 0.10 -8.68 15.78
N GLY A 73 1.40 -8.44 15.61
CA GLY A 73 2.24 -9.11 14.62
C GLY A 73 3.09 -10.20 15.24
N LYS A 74 2.52 -11.15 16.00
CA LYS A 74 3.26 -12.34 16.42
C LYS A 74 3.54 -13.20 15.18
N GLY A 75 4.75 -13.09 14.64
CA GLY A 75 5.42 -14.23 13.99
C GLY A 75 5.35 -14.40 12.47
N TYR A 76 4.94 -13.39 11.69
CA TYR A 76 5.21 -13.36 10.23
C TYR A 76 5.59 -11.97 9.71
N GLY A 77 5.87 -11.02 10.60
CA GLY A 77 6.73 -9.89 10.26
C GLY A 77 8.15 -10.37 10.43
N ILE A 78 8.85 -10.68 9.33
CA ILE A 78 10.31 -10.66 9.35
C ILE A 78 10.70 -9.31 9.92
N ASP A 79 11.25 -9.33 11.13
CA ASP A 79 11.99 -8.22 11.71
C ASP A 79 13.09 -7.92 10.68
N LYS A 80 12.88 -6.90 9.84
CA LYS A 80 13.90 -6.48 8.87
C LYS A 80 14.89 -5.58 9.61
N SER A 81 15.56 -6.15 10.60
CA SER A 81 16.79 -5.62 11.18
C SER A 81 17.98 -5.73 10.21
N GLU A 82 17.78 -6.32 9.02
CA GLU A 82 18.73 -6.24 7.91
C GLU A 82 17.99 -5.89 6.62
N CYS A 83 18.07 -4.61 6.23
CA CYS A 83 18.03 -4.26 4.82
C CYS A 83 19.46 -4.45 4.31
N ASP A 84 19.74 -5.56 3.63
CA ASP A 84 20.97 -5.69 2.84
C ASP A 84 20.88 -4.65 1.71
N HIS A 85 21.42 -3.47 2.01
CA HIS A 85 21.75 -2.46 1.03
C HIS A 85 23.05 -2.92 0.40
N GLY A 86 22.93 -3.80 -0.59
CA GLY A 86 23.99 -4.09 -1.55
C GLY A 86 24.53 -2.78 -2.09
N ASN A 87 25.63 -2.34 -1.48
CA ASN A 87 26.36 -1.13 -1.80
C ASN A 87 27.10 -1.42 -3.11
N HIS A 88 26.42 -1.22 -4.23
CA HIS A 88 27.06 -1.25 -5.54
C HIS A 88 27.91 0.01 -5.67
N LYS A 89 29.20 -0.14 -5.34
CA LYS A 89 30.27 0.71 -5.85
C LYS A 89 30.99 -0.02 -6.98
#